data_AF-A0A958IBV0-F1
#
_entry.id   AF-A0A958IBV0-F1
#
_cell.length_a   1.000
_cell.length_b   1.000
_cell.length_c   1.000
_cell.angle_alpha   90.00
_cell.angle_beta   90.00
_cell.angle_gamma   90.00
#
_symmetry.space_group_name_H-M   'P 1'
#
loop_
_entity.id
_entity.type
_entity.pdbx_description
1 polymer ?
#
loop_
_entity_poly.entity_id
_entity_poly.type
_entity_poly.pdbx_seq_one_letter_code
_entity_poly.pdbx_strand_id
1 'polypeptide(L)'
;MIHRYAFRLLGLLAAFMMLAAFLQSCEETKEVIKTQEVIVHDTVLVEIISVDSVFTEPDNITQGATVALSVNVTVDPASSGTLTYRWFADGGEFSASEGETVDWKAPDDAGSYTITVHVSDGSYVGLAARRVGVGMYAPTVTPYYLGEVSCSNCHANQHAEWSATGHADAWATLQESGHPASFCEPCHAVGFVGDPGNGGYDEAPIAKFVNVQCENCHGAASDHVGNGTPDPTKINVSWNVENCGQCHEGTHHPYLSEWTNSPHANPPARATGSCNGCHEGVAASIRLSGESAANPLGEFYDGGEVTERPDTSYAGFQPIVCSTCHDPHNVENPGQIRTVADVPLVPANGEEPVVTIGGTGKLCMQCHHARRGPDDQVINGYSHFGPHSNPQTDIAAGKSGYQGVAAADFPWASPSHLNVANSCKTCHLNMAEFDGTTAITGHTFMPTVAACAPCHGAISDFSDILALDDFDGDGTIEGVQLEVAGLMEILEEDIWNSMIARGVDTTGLDLEHAIGDTSVSSFVERGAGFNLIYLIEDGSHGIHNPDYVVQLLQQSIQYLTGAPVPNAVIVREEENAVTAKW
;
A
#
# COMPACT_ATOMS: atom_id res chain seq x y z
N MET A 1 -4.24 75.75 -24.95
CA MET A 1 -5.40 75.22 -24.22
C MET A 1 -5.27 73.70 -24.23
N ILE A 2 -4.44 73.06 -23.41
CA ILE A 2 -4.26 73.25 -21.96
C ILE A 2 -5.61 73.16 -21.26
N HIS A 3 -5.71 72.21 -20.31
CA HIS A 3 -6.88 71.83 -19.52
C HIS A 3 -7.73 70.69 -20.09
N ARG A 4 -7.26 69.47 -19.81
CA ARG A 4 -8.06 68.39 -19.17
C ARG A 4 -7.29 67.10 -18.90
N TYR A 5 -5.95 67.14 -18.93
CA TYR A 5 -5.05 66.08 -18.42
C TYR A 5 -4.12 66.61 -17.31
N ALA A 6 -4.68 67.37 -16.37
CA ALA A 6 -3.91 67.97 -15.27
C ALA A 6 -4.74 68.10 -14.00
N PHE A 7 -5.52 67.08 -13.62
CA PHE A 7 -6.14 67.00 -12.28
C PHE A 7 -6.46 65.54 -11.94
N ARG A 8 -5.41 64.71 -11.91
CA ARG A 8 -5.32 63.46 -11.11
C ARG A 8 -3.90 62.87 -11.08
N LEU A 9 -2.89 63.72 -11.33
CA LEU A 9 -1.47 63.39 -11.12
C LEU A 9 -0.88 64.01 -9.83
N LEU A 10 -1.70 64.66 -9.00
CA LEU A 10 -1.31 65.16 -7.67
C LEU A 10 -2.04 64.46 -6.50
N GLY A 11 -2.85 63.44 -6.77
CA GLY A 11 -3.48 62.59 -5.74
C GLY A 11 -2.81 61.22 -5.58
N LEU A 12 -1.94 60.82 -6.51
CA LEU A 12 -1.25 59.52 -6.49
C LEU A 12 0.22 59.59 -6.05
N LEU A 13 0.75 60.78 -5.78
CA LEU A 13 2.11 60.98 -5.27
C LEU A 13 2.16 61.29 -3.76
N ALA A 14 1.02 61.40 -3.09
CA ALA A 14 0.94 61.60 -1.63
C ALA A 14 0.40 60.38 -0.86
N ALA A 15 -0.12 59.35 -1.54
CA ALA A 15 -0.50 58.07 -0.91
C ALA A 15 0.60 57.00 -1.04
N PHE A 16 1.68 57.28 -1.79
CA PHE A 16 2.87 56.41 -1.86
C PHE A 16 3.91 56.72 -0.77
N MET A 17 3.64 57.71 0.10
CA MET A 17 4.52 58.12 1.20
C MET A 17 3.96 57.86 2.61
N MET A 18 2.88 57.08 2.75
CA MET A 18 2.34 56.68 4.06
C MET A 18 1.91 55.21 4.18
N LEU A 19 2.34 54.34 3.26
CA LEU A 19 2.11 52.89 3.36
C LEU A 19 3.40 52.07 3.10
N ALA A 20 4.55 52.63 3.46
CA ALA A 20 5.85 51.96 3.50
C ALA A 20 6.38 51.89 4.94
N ALA A 21 5.46 51.64 5.90
CA ALA A 21 5.77 51.58 7.34
C ALA A 21 5.17 50.36 8.06
N PHE A 22 4.65 49.35 7.35
CA PHE A 22 4.05 48.17 8.00
C PHE A 22 4.21 46.84 7.23
N LEU A 23 5.23 46.71 6.37
CA LEU A 23 5.57 45.46 5.68
C LEU A 23 7.09 45.36 5.51
N GLN A 24 7.79 45.00 6.59
CA GLN A 24 9.17 44.51 6.55
C GLN A 24 9.54 43.91 7.92
N SER A 25 9.22 42.64 8.14
CA SER A 25 10.03 41.79 9.01
C SER A 25 9.80 40.33 8.66
N CYS A 26 10.89 39.58 8.59
CA CYS A 26 11.02 38.15 8.28
C CYS A 26 10.97 37.79 6.80
N GLU A 27 12.02 38.20 6.09
CA GLU A 27 12.66 37.32 5.12
C GLU A 27 14.18 37.37 5.36
N GLU A 28 14.78 36.22 5.08
CA GLU A 28 16.07 35.73 5.55
C GLU A 28 17.26 36.66 5.31
N THR A 29 17.96 37.01 6.38
CA THR A 29 19.38 37.34 6.29
C THR A 29 20.18 36.09 6.58
N LYS A 30 20.74 35.50 5.53
CA LYS A 30 21.95 34.66 5.61
C LYS A 30 23.01 35.41 6.41
N GLU A 31 23.19 35.06 7.68
CA GLU A 31 24.40 35.41 8.39
C GLU A 31 25.53 34.56 7.82
N VAL A 32 26.30 35.20 6.95
CA VAL A 32 27.69 34.82 6.73
C VAL A 32 28.37 34.83 8.09
N ILE A 33 28.70 33.65 8.62
CA ILE A 33 29.64 33.51 9.73
C ILE A 33 30.98 34.05 9.24
N LYS A 34 31.17 35.36 9.40
CA LYS A 34 32.49 35.97 9.40
C LYS A 34 32.95 35.93 10.84
N THR A 35 33.86 35.00 11.11
CA THR A 35 34.76 35.04 12.25
C THR A 35 35.36 36.44 12.32
N GLN A 36 34.89 37.26 13.26
CA GLN A 36 35.60 38.45 13.65
C GLN A 36 36.39 38.09 14.90
N GLU A 37 37.66 37.81 14.67
CA GLU A 37 38.69 37.96 15.71
C GLU A 37 38.53 39.36 16.29
N VAL A 38 37.98 39.46 17.49
CA VAL A 38 38.10 40.67 18.29
C VAL A 38 39.48 40.60 18.94
N ILE A 39 40.46 41.10 18.19
CA ILE A 39 41.74 41.50 18.78
C ILE A 39 41.46 42.75 19.63
N VAL A 40 41.26 42.56 20.93
CA VAL A 40 41.40 43.65 21.91
C VAL A 40 42.89 43.74 22.24
N HIS A 41 43.58 44.72 21.65
CA HIS A 41 44.92 45.09 22.10
C HIS A 41 44.83 46.05 23.29
N ASP A 42 45.40 45.58 24.39
CA ASP A 42 45.86 46.27 25.61
C ASP A 42 44.82 47.00 26.47
N THR A 43 44.21 46.22 27.36
CA THR A 43 44.20 46.59 28.79
C THR A 43 44.54 45.33 29.60
N VAL A 44 45.84 45.15 29.85
CA VAL A 44 46.47 44.33 30.89
C VAL A 44 45.69 43.08 31.35
N LEU A 45 46.03 41.92 30.76
CA LEU A 45 45.71 40.58 31.26
C LEU A 45 46.34 40.36 32.63
N VAL A 46 45.51 40.06 33.64
CA VAL A 46 45.87 39.22 34.80
C VAL A 46 44.58 38.50 35.24
N GLU A 47 44.56 37.17 35.14
CA GLU A 47 43.53 36.20 35.60
C GLU A 47 42.32 35.88 34.68
N ILE A 48 42.26 34.63 34.18
CA ILE A 48 41.15 34.03 33.42
C ILE A 48 40.56 32.87 34.23
N ILE A 49 39.22 32.83 34.36
CA ILE A 49 38.46 31.64 34.82
C ILE A 49 37.75 31.06 33.59
N SER A 50 38.12 29.85 33.14
CA SER A 50 37.31 29.06 32.19
C SER A 50 36.58 27.96 32.92
N VAL A 51 35.29 27.79 32.59
CA VAL A 51 34.50 26.66 33.04
C VAL A 51 34.41 25.67 31.89
N ASP A 52 35.10 24.54 32.02
CA ASP A 52 35.37 23.66 30.88
C ASP A 52 34.18 22.74 30.55
N SER A 53 33.41 22.30 31.57
CA SER A 53 32.18 21.50 31.39
C SER A 53 31.41 21.29 32.71
N VAL A 54 30.09 21.06 32.60
CA VAL A 54 29.20 20.59 33.67
C VAL A 54 29.02 19.08 33.53
N PHE A 55 29.23 18.30 34.58
CA PHE A 55 29.11 16.83 34.57
C PHE A 55 27.86 16.36 35.32
N THR A 56 27.22 15.32 34.77
CA THR A 56 26.06 14.62 35.34
C THR A 56 26.21 13.13 35.05
N GLU A 57 26.06 12.28 36.06
CA GLU A 57 26.05 10.82 35.90
C GLU A 57 24.77 10.26 36.55
N PRO A 58 23.87 9.62 35.79
CA PRO A 58 23.86 9.43 34.32
C PRO A 58 23.49 10.71 33.54
N ASP A 59 23.79 10.74 32.22
CA ASP A 59 23.49 11.85 31.30
C ASP A 59 21.98 12.09 31.05
N ASN A 60 21.15 11.12 31.44
CA ASN A 60 19.71 11.19 31.33
C ASN A 60 19.07 10.81 32.67
N ILE A 61 18.30 11.74 33.22
CA ILE A 61 17.90 11.70 34.62
C ILE A 61 16.43 11.30 34.70
N THR A 62 16.12 10.29 35.50
CA THR A 62 14.72 9.92 35.76
C THR A 62 13.96 11.09 36.38
N GLN A 63 12.70 11.28 36.00
CA GLN A 63 11.82 12.29 36.60
C GLN A 63 11.86 12.20 38.13
N GLY A 64 12.02 13.34 38.80
CA GLY A 64 12.09 13.42 40.27
C GLY A 64 13.39 12.87 40.91
N ALA A 65 14.33 12.32 40.15
CA ALA A 65 15.59 11.80 40.68
C ALA A 65 16.55 12.93 41.08
N THR A 66 17.38 12.67 42.09
CA THR A 66 18.42 13.60 42.54
C THR A 66 19.77 13.14 42.02
N VAL A 67 20.49 14.04 41.35
CA VAL A 67 21.86 13.80 40.84
C VAL A 67 22.83 14.85 41.36
N ALA A 68 24.10 14.49 41.47
CA ALA A 68 25.15 15.44 41.77
C ALA A 68 25.63 16.13 40.48
N LEU A 69 25.61 17.46 40.45
CA LEU A 69 26.19 18.28 39.40
C LEU A 69 27.54 18.80 39.87
N SER A 70 28.58 18.63 39.06
CA SER A 70 29.90 19.20 39.32
C SER A 70 30.42 19.96 38.11
N VAL A 71 31.41 20.82 38.34
CA VAL A 71 31.96 21.71 37.32
C VAL A 71 33.49 21.65 37.36
N ASN A 72 34.11 21.48 36.20
CA ASN A 72 35.56 21.65 36.08
C ASN A 72 35.89 23.11 35.75
N VAL A 73 36.78 23.70 36.54
CA VAL A 73 37.19 25.10 36.42
C VAL A 73 38.69 25.15 36.23
N THR A 74 39.14 25.77 35.15
CA THR A 74 40.54 26.12 34.95
C THR A 74 40.73 27.58 35.33
N VAL A 75 41.62 27.80 36.30
CA VAL A 75 42.00 29.12 36.81
C VAL A 75 43.44 29.41 36.45
N ASP A 76 43.73 30.63 36.01
CA ASP A 76 45.11 31.10 35.84
C ASP A 76 45.89 30.91 37.16
N PRO A 77 47.09 30.30 37.16
CA PRO A 77 47.90 30.12 38.37
C PRO A 77 48.30 31.43 39.10
N ALA A 78 48.09 32.60 38.49
CA ALA A 78 48.22 33.90 39.16
C ALA A 78 47.04 34.24 40.09
N SER A 79 45.89 33.58 39.93
CA SER A 79 44.67 33.80 40.73
C SER A 79 44.85 33.37 42.18
N SER A 80 44.54 34.29 43.09
CA SER A 80 44.73 34.11 44.54
C SER A 80 43.42 34.15 45.35
N GLY A 81 42.28 34.27 44.67
CA GLY A 81 40.95 34.28 45.27
C GLY A 81 40.41 32.88 45.57
N THR A 82 39.58 32.76 46.61
CA THR A 82 38.78 31.55 46.85
C THR A 82 37.61 31.53 45.88
N LEU A 83 37.43 30.43 45.15
CA LEU A 83 36.32 30.29 44.19
C LEU A 83 34.98 30.15 44.91
N THR A 84 33.98 30.83 44.36
CA THR A 84 32.57 30.75 44.77
C THR A 84 31.74 30.28 43.57
N TYR A 85 30.74 29.45 43.83
CA TYR A 85 29.95 28.77 42.81
C TYR A 85 28.48 29.03 43.07
N ARG A 86 27.73 29.33 42.01
CA ARG A 86 26.28 29.50 42.11
C ARG A 86 25.58 28.85 40.93
N TRP A 87 24.62 27.99 41.25
CA TRP A 87 23.89 27.17 40.28
C TRP A 87 22.48 27.69 40.03
N PHE A 88 22.04 27.56 38.78
CA PHE A 88 20.72 27.93 38.29
C PHE A 88 20.19 26.83 37.37
N ALA A 89 18.87 26.67 37.34
CA ALA A 89 18.18 25.78 36.42
C ALA A 89 16.87 26.42 35.98
N ASP A 90 16.42 26.13 34.76
CA ASP A 90 15.09 26.50 34.25
C ASP A 90 13.99 25.50 34.65
N GLY A 91 14.36 24.46 35.41
CA GLY A 91 13.46 23.54 36.10
C GLY A 91 14.20 22.73 37.19
N GLY A 92 13.44 22.16 38.12
CA GLY A 92 13.95 21.29 39.19
C GLY A 92 14.36 22.08 40.42
N GLU A 93 14.93 21.39 41.42
CA GLU A 93 15.25 21.97 42.72
C GLU A 93 16.64 21.57 43.19
N PHE A 94 17.45 22.53 43.64
CA PHE A 94 18.74 22.26 44.25
C PHE A 94 18.61 22.05 45.76
N SER A 95 19.29 21.04 46.32
CA SER A 95 19.41 20.87 47.78
C SER A 95 20.23 21.99 48.42
N ALA A 96 21.21 22.50 47.67
CA ALA A 96 21.96 23.72 47.92
C ALA A 96 22.40 24.31 46.57
N SER A 97 22.28 25.63 46.39
CA SER A 97 22.63 26.30 45.11
C SER A 97 24.05 26.84 45.08
N GLU A 98 24.89 26.49 46.07
CA GLU A 98 26.26 26.98 46.25
C GLU A 98 27.20 25.81 46.55
N GLY A 99 28.39 25.85 45.96
CA GLY A 99 29.40 24.79 46.09
C GLY A 99 29.90 24.26 44.74
N GLU A 100 31.11 23.71 44.74
CA GLU A 100 31.74 23.10 43.56
C GLU A 100 30.93 21.89 43.03
N THR A 101 30.24 21.21 43.94
CA THR A 101 29.27 20.14 43.63
C THR A 101 27.96 20.45 44.35
N VAL A 102 26.83 20.27 43.67
CA VAL A 102 25.48 20.45 44.22
C VAL A 102 24.59 19.27 43.86
N ASP A 103 23.64 18.92 44.72
CA ASP A 103 22.60 17.97 44.33
C ASP A 103 21.42 18.72 43.71
N TRP A 104 21.02 18.27 42.52
CA TRP A 104 19.86 18.77 41.81
C TRP A 104 18.82 17.66 41.67
N LYS A 105 17.60 17.93 42.14
CA LYS A 105 16.42 17.09 41.93
C LYS A 105 15.75 17.52 40.63
N ALA A 106 15.69 16.59 39.68
CA ALA A 106 15.04 16.78 38.40
C ALA A 106 13.52 17.03 38.57
N PRO A 107 12.89 17.81 37.68
CA PRO A 107 11.44 17.93 37.58
C PRO A 107 10.72 16.59 37.47
N ASP A 108 9.44 16.60 37.86
CA ASP A 108 8.54 15.48 37.61
C ASP A 108 8.04 15.48 36.15
N ASP A 109 8.19 16.58 35.41
CA ASP A 109 7.89 16.68 33.99
C ASP A 109 9.09 16.23 33.14
N ALA A 110 8.83 15.47 32.07
CA ALA A 110 9.87 15.08 31.12
C ALA A 110 10.20 16.25 30.20
N GLY A 111 11.47 16.45 29.89
CA GLY A 111 11.90 17.57 29.06
C GLY A 111 13.40 17.81 29.07
N SER A 112 13.81 18.85 28.34
CA SER A 112 15.18 19.36 28.37
C SER A 112 15.25 20.58 29.28
N TYR A 113 16.16 20.55 30.25
CA TYR A 113 16.37 21.61 31.22
C TYR A 113 17.79 22.16 31.09
N THR A 114 17.94 23.47 31.15
CA THR A 114 19.23 24.17 31.09
C THR A 114 19.75 24.40 32.50
N ILE A 115 20.85 23.76 32.84
CA ILE A 115 21.62 24.03 34.05
C ILE A 115 22.70 25.05 33.72
N THR A 116 22.82 26.09 34.54
CA THR A 116 23.86 27.12 34.43
C THR A 116 24.63 27.23 35.74
N VAL A 117 25.96 27.35 35.66
CA VAL A 117 26.82 27.61 36.81
C VAL A 117 27.62 28.89 36.60
N HIS A 118 27.64 29.72 37.63
CA HIS A 118 28.46 30.92 37.71
C HIS A 118 29.59 30.65 38.71
N VAL A 119 30.84 30.82 38.28
CA VAL A 119 32.02 30.63 39.12
C VAL A 119 32.75 31.95 39.25
N SER A 120 33.07 32.40 40.46
CA SER A 120 33.73 33.68 40.70
C SER A 120 34.84 33.59 41.73
N ASP A 121 35.96 34.26 41.49
CA ASP A 121 37.06 34.45 42.45
C ASP A 121 36.94 35.77 43.26
N GLY A 122 35.84 36.51 43.07
CA GLY A 122 35.60 37.83 43.66
C GLY A 122 35.95 39.03 42.75
N SER A 123 36.70 38.81 41.67
CA SER A 123 37.05 39.84 40.68
C SER A 123 36.52 39.50 39.27
N TYR A 124 36.45 38.22 38.95
CA TYR A 124 36.02 37.69 37.66
C TYR A 124 34.90 36.67 37.82
N VAL A 125 34.12 36.47 36.76
CA VAL A 125 33.04 35.48 36.72
C VAL A 125 33.15 34.67 35.43
N GLY A 126 33.30 33.35 35.57
CA GLY A 126 33.14 32.37 34.51
C GLY A 126 31.72 31.81 34.48
N LEU A 127 31.21 31.49 33.30
CA LEU A 127 29.86 30.96 33.08
C LEU A 127 29.94 29.67 32.26
N ALA A 128 29.18 28.66 32.65
CA ALA A 128 28.88 27.52 31.79
C ALA A 128 27.40 27.15 31.87
N ALA A 129 26.87 26.64 30.77
CA ALA A 129 25.53 26.10 30.69
C ALA A 129 25.55 24.74 29.99
N ARG A 130 24.70 23.82 30.45
CA ARG A 130 24.49 22.49 29.85
C ARG A 130 22.99 22.18 29.82
N ARG A 131 22.52 21.66 28.69
CA ARG A 131 21.19 21.06 28.59
C ARG A 131 21.25 19.62 29.12
N VAL A 132 20.29 19.29 29.97
CA VAL A 132 20.15 17.99 30.61
C VAL A 132 18.76 17.44 30.28
N GLY A 133 18.69 16.18 29.86
CA GLY A 133 17.43 15.49 29.61
C GLY A 133 16.88 14.87 30.89
N VAL A 134 15.61 15.12 31.17
CA VAL A 134 14.87 14.49 32.27
C VAL A 134 13.74 13.67 31.69
N GLY A 135 13.69 12.39 32.03
CA GLY A 135 12.73 11.44 31.44
C GLY A 135 12.82 11.36 29.90
N MET A 136 13.90 11.88 29.31
CA MET A 136 14.13 11.75 27.88
C MET A 136 14.58 10.32 27.62
N TYR A 137 14.14 9.71 26.54
CA TYR A 137 14.69 8.41 26.16
C TYR A 137 16.12 8.63 25.62
N ALA A 138 17.13 8.13 26.35
CA ALA A 138 18.55 8.18 25.96
C ALA A 138 19.09 6.75 25.86
N PRO A 139 19.01 6.14 24.67
CA PRO A 139 19.42 4.76 24.49
C PRO A 139 20.93 4.62 24.64
N THR A 140 21.34 3.54 25.30
CA THR A 140 22.77 3.17 25.45
C THR A 140 23.24 2.21 24.36
N VAL A 141 22.39 1.98 23.36
CA VAL A 141 22.55 0.96 22.30
C VAL A 141 22.46 1.62 20.94
N THR A 142 23.03 0.99 19.91
CA THR A 142 23.00 1.50 18.53
C THR A 142 22.98 0.29 17.57
N PRO A 143 22.04 0.22 16.61
CA PRO A 143 20.97 1.20 16.37
C PRO A 143 19.87 1.17 17.45
N TYR A 144 19.07 2.23 17.51
CA TYR A 144 17.96 2.39 18.46
C TYR A 144 16.74 3.07 17.83
N TYR A 145 15.58 2.90 18.46
CA TYR A 145 14.30 3.44 17.97
C TYR A 145 14.13 4.94 18.26
N LEU A 146 13.79 5.71 17.23
CA LEU A 146 13.64 7.15 17.27
C LEU A 146 12.21 7.63 17.50
N GLY A 147 11.20 6.84 17.15
CA GLY A 147 9.79 7.22 17.09
C GLY A 147 9.44 8.03 15.83
N GLU A 148 8.19 7.93 15.41
CA GLU A 148 7.65 8.53 14.17
C GLU A 148 7.93 10.04 14.03
N VAL A 149 7.94 10.79 15.14
CA VAL A 149 8.07 12.25 15.10
C VAL A 149 9.45 12.66 14.56
N SER A 150 10.46 11.82 14.76
CA SER A 150 11.78 12.05 14.18
C SER A 150 11.77 11.95 12.65
N CYS A 151 10.95 11.05 12.09
CA CYS A 151 10.83 10.81 10.65
C CYS A 151 10.17 12.00 9.93
N SER A 152 9.18 12.65 10.55
CA SER A 152 8.43 13.76 9.95
C SER A 152 9.29 15.00 9.62
N ASN A 153 10.46 15.15 10.25
CA ASN A 153 11.39 16.25 9.95
C ASN A 153 11.94 16.22 8.52
N CYS A 154 12.05 15.03 7.92
CA CYS A 154 12.53 14.83 6.54
C CYS A 154 11.44 14.24 5.63
N HIS A 155 10.56 13.40 6.17
CA HIS A 155 9.51 12.67 5.44
C HIS A 155 8.11 13.18 5.81
N ALA A 156 7.92 14.50 5.77
CA ALA A 156 6.68 15.14 6.22
C ALA A 156 5.43 14.64 5.46
N ASN A 157 5.54 14.38 4.16
CA ASN A 157 4.41 13.91 3.34
C ASN A 157 4.02 12.47 3.72
N GLN A 158 4.99 11.54 3.77
CA GLN A 158 4.74 10.15 4.13
C GLN A 158 4.22 10.04 5.56
N HIS A 159 4.73 10.85 6.49
CA HIS A 159 4.24 10.91 7.86
C HIS A 159 2.79 11.40 7.92
N ALA A 160 2.47 12.47 7.20
CA ALA A 160 1.10 13.00 7.15
C ALA A 160 0.11 11.96 6.61
N GLU A 161 0.46 11.23 5.56
CA GLU A 161 -0.37 10.13 5.03
C GLU A 161 -0.48 8.99 6.05
N TRP A 162 0.65 8.51 6.60
CA TRP A 162 0.68 7.42 7.57
C TRP A 162 -0.16 7.72 8.82
N SER A 163 -0.15 8.97 9.28
CA SER A 163 -0.88 9.41 10.47
C SER A 163 -2.41 9.27 10.33
N ALA A 164 -2.92 9.09 9.11
CA ALA A 164 -4.33 8.83 8.85
C ALA A 164 -4.67 7.33 8.76
N THR A 165 -3.67 6.44 8.83
CA THR A 165 -3.84 4.98 8.72
C THR A 165 -4.26 4.35 10.05
N GLY A 166 -4.88 3.17 9.98
CA GLY A 166 -5.19 2.38 11.18
C GLY A 166 -3.95 1.96 11.97
N HIS A 167 -2.77 1.92 11.34
CA HIS A 167 -1.50 1.65 12.03
C HIS A 167 -1.15 2.76 13.04
N ALA A 168 -1.41 4.03 12.70
CA ALA A 168 -1.18 5.17 13.59
C ALA A 168 -2.16 5.20 14.78
N ASP A 169 -3.28 4.48 14.71
CA ASP A 169 -4.30 4.36 15.76
C ASP A 169 -4.33 2.97 16.42
N ALA A 170 -3.35 2.11 16.13
CA ALA A 170 -3.36 0.72 16.56
C ALA A 170 -3.43 0.58 18.09
N TRP A 171 -2.72 1.43 18.84
CA TRP A 171 -2.75 1.37 20.30
C TRP A 171 -4.11 1.76 20.87
N ALA A 172 -4.72 2.82 20.34
CA ALA A 172 -6.04 3.26 20.77
C ALA A 172 -7.08 2.14 20.55
N THR A 173 -7.04 1.51 19.37
CA THR A 173 -7.93 0.38 19.03
C THR A 173 -7.74 -0.81 19.99
N LEU A 174 -6.50 -1.13 20.36
CA LEU A 174 -6.21 -2.17 21.36
C LEU A 174 -6.81 -1.84 22.72
N GLN A 175 -6.68 -0.60 23.18
CA GLN A 175 -7.23 -0.16 24.46
C GLN A 175 -8.77 -0.20 24.47
N GLU A 176 -9.39 0.12 23.33
CA GLU A 176 -10.85 0.09 23.15
C GLU A 176 -11.43 -1.33 23.07
N SER A 177 -10.61 -2.34 22.75
CA SER A 177 -11.02 -3.76 22.73
C SER A 177 -11.54 -4.29 24.08
N GLY A 178 -11.21 -3.60 25.18
CA GLY A 178 -11.57 -3.99 26.54
C GLY A 178 -10.72 -5.14 27.11
N HIS A 179 -9.77 -5.69 26.35
CA HIS A 179 -8.93 -6.82 26.75
C HIS A 179 -7.43 -6.65 26.39
N PRO A 180 -6.81 -5.46 26.56
CA PRO A 180 -5.40 -5.28 26.26
C PRO A 180 -4.54 -6.16 27.17
N ALA A 181 -3.52 -6.79 26.60
CA ALA A 181 -2.59 -7.65 27.33
C ALA A 181 -1.18 -7.51 26.77
N SER A 182 -0.17 -7.88 27.56
CA SER A 182 1.24 -7.73 27.17
C SER A 182 1.61 -8.51 25.92
N PHE A 183 0.89 -9.61 25.61
CA PHE A 183 1.12 -10.36 24.38
C PHE A 183 0.62 -9.63 23.12
N CYS A 184 -0.16 -8.54 23.26
CA CYS A 184 -0.60 -7.69 22.17
C CYS A 184 0.42 -6.60 21.83
N GLU A 185 1.26 -6.21 22.80
CA GLU A 185 2.23 -5.12 22.66
C GLU A 185 3.20 -5.30 21.47
N PRO A 186 3.68 -6.51 21.13
CA PRO A 186 4.55 -6.71 19.95
C PRO A 186 3.94 -6.27 18.62
N CYS A 187 2.62 -6.24 18.51
CA CYS A 187 1.91 -5.84 17.29
C CYS A 187 1.33 -4.42 17.36
N HIS A 188 1.44 -3.74 18.50
CA HIS A 188 0.81 -2.45 18.74
C HIS A 188 1.79 -1.37 19.23
N ALA A 189 3.07 -1.70 19.35
CA ALA A 189 4.13 -0.77 19.75
C ALA A 189 5.43 -1.04 18.98
N VAL A 190 6.29 -0.04 18.91
CA VAL A 190 7.64 -0.11 18.34
C VAL A 190 8.58 -0.78 19.34
N GLY A 191 9.51 -1.63 18.90
CA GLY A 191 10.58 -2.12 19.78
C GLY A 191 10.70 -3.62 19.92
N PHE A 192 9.72 -4.39 19.45
CA PHE A 192 9.70 -5.83 19.67
C PHE A 192 10.41 -6.66 18.58
N VAL A 193 11.04 -5.99 17.61
CA VAL A 193 11.84 -6.63 16.56
C VAL A 193 13.30 -6.75 17.03
N GLY A 194 13.77 -8.00 17.21
CA GLY A 194 15.13 -8.32 17.66
C GLY A 194 15.23 -8.78 19.12
N ASP A 195 16.45 -8.95 19.62
CA ASP A 195 16.69 -9.20 21.05
C ASP A 195 16.49 -7.91 21.87
N PRO A 196 16.12 -8.01 23.16
CA PRO A 196 16.12 -6.88 24.08
C PRO A 196 17.49 -6.20 24.15
N GLY A 197 17.51 -4.88 24.32
CA GLY A 197 18.65 -3.99 24.19
C GLY A 197 18.65 -3.21 22.86
N ASN A 198 17.48 -2.87 22.33
CA ASN A 198 17.26 -2.12 21.10
C ASN A 198 16.64 -0.72 21.35
N GLY A 199 16.28 -0.43 22.60
CA GLY A 199 15.70 0.81 23.04
C GLY A 199 14.24 1.00 22.60
N GLY A 200 13.49 -0.06 22.45
CA GLY A 200 12.09 -0.05 22.08
C GLY A 200 11.12 0.14 23.25
N TYR A 201 9.82 -0.03 22.98
CA TYR A 201 8.77 -0.05 24.02
C TYR A 201 8.98 -1.17 25.05
N ASP A 202 9.55 -2.30 24.63
CA ASP A 202 9.90 -3.44 25.47
C ASP A 202 10.89 -3.09 26.60
N GLU A 203 11.67 -2.02 26.43
CA GLU A 203 12.60 -1.49 27.43
C GLU A 203 12.14 -0.16 28.03
N ALA A 204 11.51 0.67 27.21
CA ALA A 204 11.03 2.00 27.55
C ALA A 204 9.55 2.13 27.19
N PRO A 205 8.62 1.66 28.04
CA PRO A 205 7.18 1.66 27.76
C PRO A 205 6.58 3.07 27.94
N ILE A 206 6.93 3.97 27.02
CA ILE A 206 6.51 5.37 27.00
C ILE A 206 5.64 5.65 25.77
N ALA A 207 4.79 6.69 25.86
CA ALA A 207 3.86 7.07 24.81
C ALA A 207 4.52 7.32 23.44
N LYS A 208 5.83 7.62 23.41
CA LYS A 208 6.62 7.80 22.19
C LYS A 208 6.62 6.57 21.27
N PHE A 209 6.51 5.35 21.83
CA PHE A 209 6.67 4.10 21.09
C PHE A 209 5.37 3.30 20.94
N VAL A 210 4.22 3.86 21.31
CA VAL A 210 2.93 3.23 21.07
C VAL A 210 2.49 3.41 19.61
N ASN A 211 1.59 2.55 19.13
CA ASN A 211 1.14 2.40 17.74
C ASN A 211 2.10 1.61 16.85
N VAL A 212 1.62 1.25 15.65
CA VAL A 212 2.45 0.69 14.58
C VAL A 212 3.01 1.87 13.78
N GLN A 213 4.27 2.19 14.02
CA GLN A 213 4.97 3.34 13.44
C GLN A 213 5.88 2.95 12.28
N CYS A 214 6.60 3.93 11.73
CA CYS A 214 7.59 3.74 10.67
C CYS A 214 8.57 2.60 11.01
N GLU A 215 9.08 2.59 12.23
CA GLU A 215 10.16 1.70 12.64
C GLU A 215 9.69 0.25 12.92
N ASN A 216 8.38 -0.04 12.97
CA ASN A 216 7.89 -1.42 12.96
C ASN A 216 8.19 -2.13 11.63
N CYS A 217 8.18 -1.37 10.52
CA CYS A 217 8.46 -1.88 9.17
C CYS A 217 9.90 -1.61 8.73
N HIS A 218 10.41 -0.43 9.09
CA HIS A 218 11.71 0.06 8.61
C HIS A 218 12.88 -0.24 9.57
N GLY A 219 12.58 -0.77 10.76
CA GLY A 219 13.54 -1.02 11.83
C GLY A 219 14.02 0.26 12.52
N ALA A 220 14.90 0.09 13.50
CA ALA A 220 15.50 1.18 14.27
C ALA A 220 16.27 2.17 13.37
N ALA A 221 15.89 3.45 13.41
CA ALA A 221 16.36 4.46 12.45
C ALA A 221 17.51 5.37 12.95
N SER A 222 18.10 5.12 14.12
CA SER A 222 19.17 6.00 14.65
C SER A 222 20.38 6.13 13.72
N ASP A 223 20.80 5.03 13.09
CA ASP A 223 21.92 5.03 12.14
C ASP A 223 21.54 5.67 10.81
N HIS A 224 20.26 5.64 10.45
CA HIS A 224 19.72 6.31 9.28
C HIS A 224 19.80 7.82 9.41
N VAL A 225 19.45 8.39 10.56
CA VAL A 225 19.48 9.85 10.76
C VAL A 225 20.91 10.36 10.94
N GLY A 226 21.76 9.61 11.67
CA GLY A 226 23.18 9.90 11.85
C GLY A 226 23.50 11.29 12.43
N ASN A 227 24.79 11.63 12.50
CA ASN A 227 25.26 12.95 12.98
C ASN A 227 25.10 14.06 11.90
N GLY A 228 23.89 14.21 11.34
CA GLY A 228 23.50 15.38 10.53
C GLY A 228 23.39 15.18 9.02
N THR A 229 23.69 13.98 8.50
CA THR A 229 23.40 13.61 7.10
C THR A 229 22.75 12.23 7.07
N PRO A 230 21.48 12.11 6.66
CA PRO A 230 20.82 10.82 6.60
C PRO A 230 21.48 9.86 5.59
N ASP A 231 21.61 8.58 5.96
CA ASP A 231 22.12 7.50 5.11
C ASP A 231 20.98 6.52 4.72
N PRO A 232 20.51 6.51 3.47
CA PRO A 232 19.42 5.62 3.04
C PRO A 232 19.82 4.14 3.03
N THR A 233 21.11 3.79 3.12
CA THR A 233 21.55 2.40 3.23
C THR A 233 21.42 1.83 4.65
N LYS A 234 21.04 2.68 5.61
CA LYS A 234 20.89 2.36 7.04
C LYS A 234 19.44 2.25 7.51
N ILE A 235 18.49 2.23 6.58
CA ILE A 235 17.08 2.01 6.85
C ILE A 235 16.57 0.84 6.00
N ASN A 236 15.71 0.00 6.55
CA ASN A 236 15.16 -1.13 5.82
C ASN A 236 14.04 -0.66 4.89
N VAL A 237 14.02 -1.11 3.63
CA VAL A 237 12.84 -1.01 2.76
C VAL A 237 12.62 -2.39 2.18
N SER A 238 11.65 -3.12 2.75
CA SER A 238 11.45 -4.53 2.50
C SER A 238 10.13 -4.80 1.79
N TRP A 239 10.19 -5.66 0.77
CA TRP A 239 9.03 -6.24 0.10
C TRP A 239 8.68 -7.64 0.62
N ASN A 240 9.44 -8.13 1.60
CA ASN A 240 9.17 -9.43 2.20
C ASN A 240 7.86 -9.38 3.00
N VAL A 241 6.95 -10.32 2.73
CA VAL A 241 5.67 -10.47 3.43
C VAL A 241 5.83 -10.63 4.94
N GLU A 242 6.96 -11.15 5.41
CA GLU A 242 7.28 -11.26 6.85
C GLU A 242 7.32 -9.89 7.53
N ASN A 243 7.51 -8.80 6.79
CA ASN A 243 7.43 -7.46 7.35
C ASN A 243 6.02 -7.12 7.85
N CYS A 244 4.99 -7.64 7.17
CA CYS A 244 3.59 -7.52 7.58
C CYS A 244 3.20 -8.66 8.53
N GLY A 245 3.69 -9.88 8.25
CA GLY A 245 3.36 -11.12 8.96
C GLY A 245 3.83 -11.18 10.41
N GLN A 246 4.73 -10.29 10.84
CA GLN A 246 5.05 -10.10 12.26
C GLN A 246 3.81 -9.80 13.11
N CYS A 247 2.80 -9.16 12.52
CA CYS A 247 1.54 -8.83 13.19
C CYS A 247 0.34 -9.49 12.51
N HIS A 248 0.37 -9.61 11.19
CA HIS A 248 -0.71 -10.17 10.38
C HIS A 248 -0.56 -11.70 10.20
N GLU A 249 -0.49 -12.40 11.32
CA GLU A 249 -0.53 -13.86 11.40
C GLU A 249 -1.29 -14.33 12.67
N GLY A 250 -1.66 -15.61 12.72
CA GLY A 250 -2.27 -16.24 13.89
C GLY A 250 -3.80 -16.22 13.86
N THR A 251 -4.43 -16.40 15.02
CA THR A 251 -5.88 -16.66 15.07
C THR A 251 -6.75 -15.43 14.82
N HIS A 252 -6.24 -14.23 15.08
CA HIS A 252 -6.99 -12.97 14.88
C HIS A 252 -6.76 -12.38 13.48
N HIS A 253 -5.58 -12.61 12.89
CA HIS A 253 -5.15 -11.95 11.67
C HIS A 253 -4.39 -12.90 10.73
N PRO A 254 -4.96 -14.04 10.26
CA PRO A 254 -4.23 -15.04 9.47
C PRO A 254 -3.90 -14.63 8.02
N TYR A 255 -3.65 -13.35 7.75
CA TYR A 255 -3.38 -12.85 6.40
C TYR A 255 -2.16 -13.52 5.75
N LEU A 256 -1.04 -13.65 6.48
CA LEU A 256 0.18 -14.23 5.94
C LEU A 256 0.00 -15.72 5.58
N SER A 257 -0.57 -16.51 6.49
CA SER A 257 -0.83 -17.93 6.26
C SER A 257 -1.87 -18.16 5.16
N GLU A 258 -2.94 -17.36 5.09
CA GLU A 258 -3.88 -17.39 3.98
C GLU A 258 -3.21 -17.05 2.64
N TRP A 259 -2.42 -15.96 2.60
CA TRP A 259 -1.69 -15.52 1.40
C TRP A 259 -0.67 -16.56 0.94
N THR A 260 0.06 -17.19 1.85
CA THR A 260 1.08 -18.20 1.54
C THR A 260 0.47 -19.42 0.84
N ASN A 261 -0.79 -19.73 1.15
CA ASN A 261 -1.55 -20.81 0.50
C ASN A 261 -2.25 -20.36 -0.79
N SER A 262 -2.04 -19.12 -1.24
CA SER A 262 -2.62 -18.60 -2.47
C SER A 262 -1.68 -18.74 -3.69
N PRO A 263 -2.22 -18.68 -4.91
CA PRO A 263 -1.42 -18.57 -6.13
C PRO A 263 -0.57 -17.29 -6.20
N HIS A 264 -0.95 -16.20 -5.52
CA HIS A 264 -0.20 -14.95 -5.50
C HIS A 264 1.19 -15.08 -4.84
N ALA A 265 1.34 -16.02 -3.91
CA ALA A 265 2.63 -16.37 -3.30
C ALA A 265 3.56 -17.16 -4.25
N ASN A 266 3.01 -17.72 -5.33
CA ASN A 266 3.70 -18.67 -6.22
C ASN A 266 3.58 -18.26 -7.69
N PRO A 267 4.14 -17.10 -8.10
CA PRO A 267 4.07 -16.65 -9.49
C PRO A 267 4.81 -17.64 -10.41
N PRO A 268 4.34 -17.81 -11.66
CA PRO A 268 5.07 -18.60 -12.65
C PRO A 268 6.47 -18.01 -12.90
N ALA A 269 7.37 -18.83 -13.47
CA ALA A 269 8.77 -18.48 -13.69
C ALA A 269 8.95 -17.08 -14.32
N ARG A 270 9.94 -16.32 -13.80
CA ARG A 270 10.29 -14.92 -14.15
C ARG A 270 9.64 -14.40 -15.44
N ALA A 271 8.56 -13.66 -15.25
CA ALA A 271 8.01 -12.78 -16.26
C ALA A 271 9.08 -11.77 -16.75
N THR A 272 9.00 -11.37 -18.02
CA THR A 272 9.87 -10.35 -18.61
C THR A 272 9.03 -9.33 -19.39
N GLY A 273 9.55 -8.11 -19.57
CA GLY A 273 8.85 -7.04 -20.26
C GLY A 273 7.51 -6.68 -19.63
N SER A 274 6.49 -6.50 -20.46
CA SER A 274 5.13 -6.09 -20.06
C SER A 274 4.45 -7.05 -19.07
N CYS A 275 4.87 -8.32 -19.02
CA CYS A 275 4.33 -9.31 -18.08
C CYS A 275 4.61 -8.93 -16.61
N ASN A 276 5.67 -8.16 -16.35
CA ASN A 276 6.05 -7.74 -14.99
C ASN A 276 4.96 -6.89 -14.32
N GLY A 277 4.17 -6.15 -15.08
CA GLY A 277 3.10 -5.30 -14.54
C GLY A 277 2.00 -6.07 -13.78
N CYS A 278 1.96 -7.40 -13.88
CA CYS A 278 1.03 -8.27 -13.16
C CYS A 278 1.71 -9.43 -12.41
N HIS A 279 2.95 -9.81 -12.78
CA HIS A 279 3.60 -11.02 -12.29
C HIS A 279 4.89 -10.76 -11.49
N GLU A 280 5.25 -9.51 -11.27
CA GLU A 280 6.34 -9.11 -10.38
C GLU A 280 5.80 -8.06 -9.41
N GLY A 281 5.92 -8.33 -8.10
CA GLY A 281 5.21 -7.56 -7.07
C GLY A 281 5.55 -6.08 -7.02
N VAL A 282 6.81 -5.72 -7.29
CA VAL A 282 7.27 -4.32 -7.28
C VAL A 282 6.80 -3.61 -8.53
N ALA A 283 7.00 -4.20 -9.71
CA ALA A 283 6.54 -3.62 -10.98
C ALA A 283 5.02 -3.47 -11.02
N ALA A 284 4.28 -4.46 -10.52
CA ALA A 284 2.83 -4.37 -10.37
C ALA A 284 2.43 -3.24 -9.41
N SER A 285 3.10 -3.08 -8.27
CA SER A 285 2.80 -1.99 -7.33
C SER A 285 2.99 -0.59 -7.93
N ILE A 286 4.03 -0.40 -8.75
CA ILE A 286 4.32 0.87 -9.43
C ILE A 286 3.22 1.16 -10.45
N ARG A 287 2.87 0.17 -11.29
CA ARG A 287 1.77 0.28 -12.25
C ARG A 287 0.45 0.62 -11.56
N LEU A 288 0.13 -0.09 -10.49
CA LEU A 288 -1.13 0.07 -9.74
C LEU A 288 -1.21 1.42 -9.01
N SER A 289 -0.08 2.01 -8.65
CA SER A 289 -0.02 3.35 -8.04
C SER A 289 -0.11 4.50 -9.08
N GLY A 290 -0.19 4.17 -10.37
CA GLY A 290 -0.36 5.12 -11.47
C GLY A 290 0.92 5.85 -11.91
N GLU A 291 0.91 6.45 -13.10
CA GLU A 291 2.08 7.11 -13.72
C GLU A 291 2.19 8.62 -13.37
N SER A 292 1.46 9.11 -12.37
CA SER A 292 1.48 10.54 -12.07
C SER A 292 2.85 10.97 -11.52
N ALA A 293 3.26 12.21 -11.80
CA ALA A 293 4.44 12.87 -11.22
C ALA A 293 4.31 13.14 -9.70
N ALA A 294 3.43 12.41 -9.02
CA ALA A 294 3.24 12.37 -7.59
C ALA A 294 3.20 10.92 -7.07
N ASN A 295 3.47 9.90 -7.92
CA ASN A 295 3.61 8.51 -7.48
C ASN A 295 4.96 8.36 -6.76
N PRO A 296 4.99 8.27 -5.42
CA PRO A 296 6.24 8.25 -4.68
C PRO A 296 7.07 6.98 -4.97
N LEU A 297 6.41 5.88 -5.35
CA LEU A 297 7.08 4.64 -5.79
C LEU A 297 7.66 4.77 -7.20
N GLY A 298 6.94 5.40 -8.12
CA GLY A 298 7.43 5.69 -9.47
C GLY A 298 8.64 6.62 -9.46
N GLU A 299 8.63 7.63 -8.59
CA GLU A 299 9.77 8.52 -8.35
C GLU A 299 10.94 7.80 -7.67
N PHE A 300 10.66 6.95 -6.66
CA PHE A 300 11.69 6.16 -5.97
C PHE A 300 12.47 5.23 -6.92
N TYR A 301 11.82 4.75 -7.99
CA TYR A 301 12.40 3.83 -8.97
C TYR A 301 12.73 4.47 -10.34
N ASP A 302 12.93 5.79 -10.40
CA ASP A 302 13.39 6.52 -11.60
C ASP A 302 12.49 6.39 -12.84
N GLY A 303 11.20 6.68 -12.68
CA GLY A 303 10.36 7.14 -13.80
C GLY A 303 9.28 6.18 -14.31
N GLY A 304 9.02 5.06 -13.65
CA GLY A 304 7.77 4.30 -13.85
C GLY A 304 7.53 3.69 -15.24
N GLU A 305 8.52 3.65 -16.15
CA GLU A 305 8.34 2.97 -17.44
C GLU A 305 8.39 1.44 -17.24
N VAL A 306 7.20 0.83 -17.23
CA VAL A 306 6.93 -0.62 -17.07
C VAL A 306 7.51 -1.48 -18.21
N THR A 307 8.21 -0.89 -19.18
CA THR A 307 8.75 -1.59 -20.36
C THR A 307 9.98 -2.44 -20.02
N GLU A 308 10.73 -2.02 -19.01
CA GLU A 308 11.83 -2.78 -18.42
C GLU A 308 11.64 -2.74 -16.91
N ARG A 309 11.87 -3.89 -16.24
CA ARG A 309 11.85 -3.99 -14.78
C ARG A 309 12.58 -2.75 -14.22
N PRO A 310 11.98 -1.96 -13.31
CA PRO A 310 12.72 -0.89 -12.64
C PRO A 310 14.00 -1.50 -12.07
N ASP A 311 15.10 -0.75 -11.97
CA ASP A 311 16.34 -1.30 -11.41
C ASP A 311 16.13 -1.71 -9.94
N THR A 312 15.62 -2.91 -9.73
CA THR A 312 15.48 -3.54 -8.42
C THR A 312 16.73 -4.35 -8.13
N SER A 313 17.94 -3.96 -8.59
CA SER A 313 19.18 -4.63 -8.19
C SER A 313 19.32 -4.77 -6.66
N TYR A 314 18.63 -3.93 -5.90
CA TYR A 314 18.50 -3.98 -4.44
C TYR A 314 17.41 -4.94 -3.90
N ALA A 315 16.41 -5.33 -4.69
CA ALA A 315 15.36 -6.29 -4.32
C ALA A 315 15.30 -7.45 -5.32
N GLY A 316 15.53 -8.67 -4.83
CA GLY A 316 15.29 -9.89 -5.61
C GLY A 316 13.87 -9.92 -6.19
N PHE A 317 13.63 -10.76 -7.19
CA PHE A 317 12.28 -10.95 -7.75
C PHE A 317 11.27 -11.18 -6.63
N GLN A 318 10.17 -10.42 -6.62
CA GLN A 318 9.10 -10.56 -5.64
C GLN A 318 7.84 -11.18 -6.27
N PRO A 319 7.19 -12.14 -5.60
CA PRO A 319 5.83 -12.53 -5.94
C PRO A 319 4.85 -11.37 -5.70
N ILE A 320 3.55 -11.61 -5.92
CA ILE A 320 2.53 -10.61 -5.56
C ILE A 320 2.38 -10.62 -4.05
N VAL A 321 3.00 -9.65 -3.38
CA VAL A 321 3.10 -9.54 -1.92
C VAL A 321 2.08 -8.55 -1.36
N CYS A 322 1.98 -8.44 -0.04
CA CYS A 322 1.04 -7.54 0.64
C CYS A 322 1.12 -6.09 0.10
N SER A 323 2.34 -5.56 -0.01
CA SER A 323 2.59 -4.21 -0.51
C SER A 323 2.37 -4.04 -2.02
N THR A 324 2.16 -5.12 -2.77
CA THR A 324 1.71 -5.02 -4.16
C THR A 324 0.29 -4.48 -4.23
N CYS A 325 -0.58 -4.89 -3.30
CA CYS A 325 -1.98 -4.48 -3.25
C CYS A 325 -2.22 -3.30 -2.31
N HIS A 326 -1.50 -3.25 -1.18
CA HIS A 326 -1.68 -2.25 -0.13
C HIS A 326 -0.58 -1.20 -0.14
N ASP A 327 -0.95 0.06 0.06
CA ASP A 327 -0.03 1.13 0.38
C ASP A 327 0.09 1.28 1.91
N PRO A 328 1.25 0.99 2.52
CA PRO A 328 1.38 1.03 3.98
C PRO A 328 1.29 2.45 4.55
N HIS A 329 1.43 3.49 3.73
CA HIS A 329 1.42 4.88 4.18
C HIS A 329 0.13 5.61 3.85
N ASN A 330 -0.68 5.14 2.90
CA ASN A 330 -1.75 5.95 2.32
C ASN A 330 -3.14 5.31 2.44
N VAL A 331 -4.15 6.12 2.80
CA VAL A 331 -5.56 5.74 2.97
C VAL A 331 -6.49 6.25 1.86
N GLU A 332 -5.95 6.72 0.73
CA GLU A 332 -6.71 7.28 -0.40
C GLU A 332 -7.84 6.35 -0.83
N ASN A 333 -7.58 5.03 -0.86
CA ASN A 333 -8.60 4.03 -1.16
C ASN A 333 -8.94 3.17 0.06
N PRO A 334 -10.19 2.68 0.16
CA PRO A 334 -10.63 1.82 1.26
C PRO A 334 -9.73 0.59 1.45
N GLY A 335 -9.34 0.32 2.69
CA GLY A 335 -8.43 -0.78 3.01
C GLY A 335 -6.99 -0.54 2.54
N GLN A 336 -6.62 0.72 2.28
CA GLN A 336 -5.30 1.13 1.81
C GLN A 336 -4.88 0.45 0.50
N ILE A 337 -5.84 0.08 -0.36
CA ILE A 337 -5.49 -0.51 -1.66
C ILE A 337 -4.91 0.53 -2.62
N ARG A 338 -4.08 0.12 -3.56
CA ARG A 338 -3.40 1.07 -4.47
C ARG A 338 -4.32 1.78 -5.46
N THR A 339 -5.41 1.14 -5.89
CA THR A 339 -6.26 1.73 -6.92
C THR A 339 -7.69 1.19 -6.92
N VAL A 340 -8.60 2.09 -7.27
CA VAL A 340 -9.97 1.79 -7.72
C VAL A 340 -10.24 2.48 -9.06
N ALA A 341 -9.20 2.71 -9.87
CA ALA A 341 -9.34 3.32 -11.19
C ALA A 341 -10.19 2.44 -12.13
N ASP A 342 -10.79 3.08 -13.13
CA ASP A 342 -11.53 2.39 -14.19
C ASP A 342 -10.60 1.47 -14.98
N VAL A 343 -11.14 0.36 -15.48
CA VAL A 343 -10.36 -0.74 -16.09
C VAL A 343 -10.69 -0.79 -17.58
N PRO A 344 -9.79 -0.32 -18.47
CA PRO A 344 -9.92 -0.55 -19.90
C PRO A 344 -9.78 -2.03 -20.22
N LEU A 345 -10.72 -2.57 -20.99
CA LEU A 345 -10.66 -3.93 -21.51
C LEU A 345 -10.07 -3.93 -22.92
N VAL A 346 -9.84 -5.12 -23.48
CA VAL A 346 -9.33 -5.24 -24.85
C VAL A 346 -10.38 -4.79 -25.87
N PRO A 347 -9.97 -4.13 -26.96
CA PRO A 347 -10.86 -3.87 -28.08
C PRO A 347 -11.45 -5.18 -28.61
N ALA A 348 -12.77 -5.21 -28.78
CA ALA A 348 -13.48 -6.36 -29.31
C ALA A 348 -14.85 -5.96 -29.87
N ASN A 349 -15.29 -6.63 -30.93
CA ASN A 349 -16.60 -6.39 -31.56
C ASN A 349 -16.78 -4.92 -32.01
N GLY A 350 -15.68 -4.24 -32.35
CA GLY A 350 -15.69 -2.81 -32.69
C GLY A 350 -15.92 -1.86 -31.50
N GLU A 351 -15.84 -2.34 -30.27
CA GLU A 351 -15.94 -1.56 -29.03
C GLU A 351 -14.60 -1.46 -28.31
N GLU A 352 -14.46 -0.44 -27.47
CA GLU A 352 -13.35 -0.23 -26.53
C GLU A 352 -13.94 -0.17 -25.11
N PRO A 353 -14.24 -1.32 -24.48
CA PRO A 353 -15.02 -1.34 -23.25
C PRO A 353 -14.19 -0.84 -22.06
N VAL A 354 -14.84 -0.16 -21.12
CA VAL A 354 -14.23 0.29 -19.87
C VAL A 354 -15.15 -0.08 -18.70
N VAL A 355 -14.62 -0.80 -17.71
CA VAL A 355 -15.33 -1.11 -16.48
C VAL A 355 -15.20 0.04 -15.49
N THR A 356 -16.33 0.65 -15.15
CA THR A 356 -16.41 1.82 -14.24
C THR A 356 -17.03 1.49 -12.87
N ILE A 357 -17.54 0.27 -12.72
CA ILE A 357 -18.21 -0.24 -11.50
C ILE A 357 -17.36 -1.32 -10.82
N GLY A 358 -17.76 -1.76 -9.62
CA GLY A 358 -17.09 -2.87 -8.91
C GLY A 358 -16.28 -2.46 -7.67
N GLY A 359 -16.27 -1.17 -7.30
CA GLY A 359 -15.68 -0.69 -6.04
C GLY A 359 -14.22 -1.11 -5.85
N THR A 360 -13.88 -1.62 -4.67
CA THR A 360 -12.52 -2.12 -4.38
C THR A 360 -12.12 -3.34 -5.21
N GLY A 361 -13.08 -4.07 -5.79
CA GLY A 361 -12.80 -5.18 -6.70
C GLY A 361 -12.06 -4.74 -7.97
N LYS A 362 -12.12 -3.45 -8.33
CA LYS A 362 -11.37 -2.90 -9.46
C LYS A 362 -9.85 -3.08 -9.33
N LEU A 363 -9.31 -3.26 -8.12
CA LEU A 363 -7.90 -3.64 -7.94
C LEU A 363 -7.59 -4.99 -8.62
N CYS A 364 -8.42 -6.01 -8.40
CA CYS A 364 -8.25 -7.34 -8.98
C CYS A 364 -8.33 -7.29 -10.51
N MET A 365 -9.26 -6.48 -11.00
CA MET A 365 -9.54 -6.31 -12.43
C MET A 365 -8.38 -5.69 -13.20
N GLN A 366 -7.45 -4.97 -12.54
CA GLN A 366 -6.23 -4.45 -13.19
C GLN A 366 -5.31 -5.56 -13.71
N CYS A 367 -5.41 -6.77 -13.16
CA CYS A 367 -4.63 -7.94 -13.60
C CYS A 367 -5.52 -9.01 -14.25
N HIS A 368 -6.74 -9.21 -13.74
CA HIS A 368 -7.65 -10.28 -14.16
C HIS A 368 -8.62 -9.83 -15.25
N HIS A 369 -8.06 -9.40 -16.38
CA HIS A 369 -8.79 -9.11 -17.61
C HIS A 369 -8.05 -9.69 -18.82
N ALA A 370 -8.67 -9.76 -19.99
CA ALA A 370 -8.02 -10.24 -21.21
C ALA A 370 -6.87 -9.31 -21.65
N ARG A 371 -5.88 -9.86 -22.36
CA ARG A 371 -4.79 -9.09 -23.00
C ARG A 371 -4.89 -9.04 -24.52
N ARG A 372 -5.74 -9.87 -25.12
CA ARG A 372 -6.00 -9.90 -26.57
C ARG A 372 -7.49 -10.03 -26.87
N GLY A 373 -7.96 -9.29 -27.86
CA GLY A 373 -9.33 -9.39 -28.37
C GLY A 373 -9.46 -10.44 -29.49
N PRO A 374 -10.68 -10.86 -29.83
CA PRO A 374 -10.94 -11.89 -30.83
C PRO A 374 -10.84 -11.41 -32.28
N ASP A 375 -11.15 -10.15 -32.57
CA ASP A 375 -11.49 -9.67 -33.92
C ASP A 375 -10.43 -10.01 -34.98
N ASP A 376 -9.15 -9.75 -34.69
CA ASP A 376 -8.04 -10.07 -35.60
C ASP A 376 -7.73 -11.58 -35.64
N GLN A 377 -7.76 -12.22 -34.46
CA GLN A 377 -7.42 -13.63 -34.31
C GLN A 377 -8.40 -14.52 -35.08
N VAL A 378 -9.71 -14.25 -35.00
CA VAL A 378 -10.73 -15.04 -35.70
C VAL A 378 -10.57 -14.93 -37.22
N ILE A 379 -10.15 -13.78 -37.74
CA ILE A 379 -9.90 -13.60 -39.18
C ILE A 379 -8.62 -14.34 -39.59
N ASN A 380 -7.51 -14.02 -38.92
CA ASN A 380 -6.16 -14.33 -39.39
C ASN A 380 -5.52 -15.56 -38.76
N GLY A 381 -6.14 -16.14 -37.73
CA GLY A 381 -5.53 -17.14 -36.86
C GLY A 381 -4.39 -16.57 -36.03
N TYR A 382 -3.93 -17.34 -35.05
CA TYR A 382 -2.79 -16.97 -34.23
C TYR A 382 -2.19 -18.18 -33.51
N SER A 383 -0.87 -18.24 -33.36
CA SER A 383 -0.21 -19.37 -32.70
C SER A 383 -0.39 -19.42 -31.18
N HIS A 384 -0.93 -18.35 -30.59
CA HIS A 384 -1.26 -18.25 -29.17
C HIS A 384 -2.71 -17.76 -29.04
N PHE A 385 -3.61 -18.52 -29.64
CA PHE A 385 -4.99 -18.11 -29.90
C PHE A 385 -5.79 -18.00 -28.61
N GLY A 386 -6.59 -16.95 -28.47
CA GLY A 386 -7.40 -16.70 -27.28
C GLY A 386 -7.10 -15.36 -26.63
N PRO A 387 -7.66 -15.09 -25.43
CA PRO A 387 -7.60 -13.77 -24.83
C PRO A 387 -6.26 -13.45 -24.16
N HIS A 388 -5.31 -14.40 -24.16
CA HIS A 388 -4.03 -14.32 -23.45
C HIS A 388 -4.25 -14.09 -21.94
N SER A 389 -4.92 -15.09 -21.37
CA SER A 389 -5.13 -15.38 -19.95
C SER A 389 -6.05 -14.44 -19.17
N ASN A 390 -6.74 -15.04 -18.19
CA ASN A 390 -7.48 -14.38 -17.11
C ASN A 390 -8.58 -13.37 -17.53
N PRO A 391 -9.53 -13.74 -18.41
CA PRO A 391 -10.62 -12.87 -18.85
C PRO A 391 -11.74 -12.65 -17.81
N GLN A 392 -11.48 -12.85 -16.51
CA GLN A 392 -12.54 -12.86 -15.49
C GLN A 392 -13.33 -11.55 -15.44
N THR A 393 -12.66 -10.40 -15.55
CA THR A 393 -13.33 -9.08 -15.60
C THR A 393 -14.19 -8.93 -16.84
N ASP A 394 -13.68 -9.37 -17.99
CA ASP A 394 -14.36 -9.26 -19.27
C ASP A 394 -15.65 -10.10 -19.29
N ILE A 395 -15.63 -11.30 -18.71
CA ILE A 395 -16.82 -12.15 -18.58
C ILE A 395 -17.81 -11.55 -17.59
N ALA A 396 -17.33 -11.11 -16.42
CA ALA A 396 -18.16 -10.42 -15.45
C ALA A 396 -18.85 -9.19 -16.07
N ALA A 397 -18.18 -8.50 -16.99
CA ALA A 397 -18.70 -7.36 -17.73
C ALA A 397 -19.57 -7.72 -18.95
N GLY A 398 -19.61 -8.97 -19.39
CA GLY A 398 -20.28 -9.38 -20.63
C GLY A 398 -19.64 -8.81 -21.89
N LYS A 399 -18.31 -8.70 -21.90
CA LYS A 399 -17.51 -8.08 -22.98
C LYS A 399 -16.44 -9.05 -23.50
N SER A 400 -15.67 -8.59 -24.48
CA SER A 400 -14.44 -9.20 -25.06
C SER A 400 -14.50 -10.62 -25.64
N GLY A 401 -15.60 -11.36 -25.46
CA GLY A 401 -15.90 -12.56 -26.25
C GLY A 401 -16.16 -12.21 -27.71
N TYR A 402 -16.05 -13.18 -28.61
CA TYR A 402 -16.39 -13.00 -30.02
C TYR A 402 -17.91 -13.05 -30.22
N GLN A 403 -18.54 -11.88 -30.35
CA GLN A 403 -20.00 -11.75 -30.48
C GLN A 403 -20.49 -11.86 -31.93
N GLY A 404 -19.57 -11.96 -32.90
CA GLY A 404 -19.89 -12.23 -34.31
C GLY A 404 -20.53 -13.60 -34.57
N VAL A 405 -20.66 -14.44 -33.54
CA VAL A 405 -21.42 -15.71 -33.56
C VAL A 405 -22.94 -15.49 -33.59
N ALA A 406 -23.42 -14.30 -33.23
CA ALA A 406 -24.85 -13.98 -33.19
C ALA A 406 -25.22 -12.89 -34.21
N ALA A 407 -26.52 -12.57 -34.29
CA ALA A 407 -26.98 -11.42 -35.05
C ALA A 407 -26.40 -10.11 -34.47
N ALA A 408 -26.21 -9.09 -35.31
CA ALA A 408 -25.58 -7.84 -34.89
C ALA A 408 -26.37 -7.06 -33.81
N ASP A 409 -27.68 -7.28 -33.74
CA ASP A 409 -28.59 -6.75 -32.74
C ASP A 409 -28.91 -7.77 -31.63
N PHE A 410 -28.11 -8.84 -31.51
CA PHE A 410 -28.30 -9.80 -30.44
C PHE A 410 -28.11 -9.12 -29.08
N PRO A 411 -29.07 -9.29 -28.16
CA PRO A 411 -29.11 -8.54 -26.92
C PRO A 411 -28.37 -9.30 -25.81
N TRP A 412 -27.05 -9.15 -25.85
CA TRP A 412 -26.16 -9.76 -24.86
C TRP A 412 -26.52 -9.32 -23.43
N ALA A 413 -26.56 -10.30 -22.52
CA ALA A 413 -26.92 -10.07 -21.13
C ALA A 413 -26.00 -9.05 -20.46
N SER A 414 -26.61 -8.19 -19.66
CA SER A 414 -25.89 -7.22 -18.84
C SER A 414 -25.16 -7.89 -17.67
N PRO A 415 -24.15 -7.23 -17.08
CA PRO A 415 -23.43 -7.75 -15.91
C PRO A 415 -24.38 -8.10 -14.75
N SER A 416 -24.10 -9.20 -14.05
CA SER A 416 -24.82 -9.61 -12.84
C SER A 416 -23.92 -9.47 -11.61
N HIS A 417 -22.93 -10.35 -11.43
CA HIS A 417 -22.06 -10.31 -10.24
C HIS A 417 -21.08 -9.13 -10.21
N LEU A 418 -20.76 -8.53 -11.36
CA LEU A 418 -19.99 -7.27 -11.38
C LEU A 418 -20.73 -6.11 -10.69
N ASN A 419 -22.07 -6.16 -10.65
CA ASN A 419 -22.91 -5.15 -9.98
C ASN A 419 -23.00 -5.34 -8.47
N VAL A 420 -22.52 -6.46 -7.93
CA VAL A 420 -22.42 -6.66 -6.48
C VAL A 420 -21.45 -5.62 -5.92
N ALA A 421 -21.80 -5.02 -4.79
CA ALA A 421 -20.94 -4.04 -4.13
C ALA A 421 -19.53 -4.64 -3.93
N ASN A 422 -18.48 -3.91 -4.34
CA ASN A 422 -17.08 -4.37 -4.33
C ASN A 422 -16.74 -5.60 -5.21
N SER A 423 -17.69 -6.11 -6.00
CA SER A 423 -17.51 -7.16 -7.01
C SER A 423 -16.62 -8.33 -6.52
N CYS A 424 -15.46 -8.54 -7.14
CA CYS A 424 -14.51 -9.62 -6.85
C CYS A 424 -14.25 -9.80 -5.35
N LYS A 425 -14.10 -8.70 -4.59
CA LYS A 425 -13.84 -8.73 -3.14
C LYS A 425 -14.93 -9.48 -2.39
N THR A 426 -16.19 -9.29 -2.77
CA THR A 426 -17.32 -9.82 -1.99
C THR A 426 -17.33 -11.35 -1.98
N CYS A 427 -16.93 -11.98 -3.09
CA CYS A 427 -16.87 -13.43 -3.19
C CYS A 427 -15.50 -13.97 -2.77
N HIS A 428 -14.41 -13.38 -3.28
CA HIS A 428 -13.05 -13.92 -3.15
C HIS A 428 -12.32 -13.49 -1.87
N LEU A 429 -12.78 -12.42 -1.22
CA LEU A 429 -12.25 -11.91 0.04
C LEU A 429 -13.36 -11.89 1.11
N ASN A 430 -14.13 -12.99 1.19
CA ASN A 430 -15.14 -13.16 2.22
C ASN A 430 -14.47 -13.29 3.59
N MET A 431 -14.81 -12.38 4.51
CA MET A 431 -14.17 -12.27 5.82
C MET A 431 -15.11 -12.72 6.93
N ALA A 432 -14.54 -13.29 7.99
CA ALA A 432 -15.21 -13.59 9.24
C ALA A 432 -14.33 -13.15 10.41
N GLU A 433 -14.88 -12.32 11.29
CA GLU A 433 -14.17 -11.87 12.49
C GLU A 433 -13.94 -13.04 13.46
N PHE A 434 -12.93 -12.89 14.32
CA PHE A 434 -12.69 -13.85 15.39
C PHE A 434 -13.85 -13.87 16.39
N ASP A 435 -14.39 -15.05 16.64
CA ASP A 435 -15.51 -15.29 17.58
C ASP A 435 -15.22 -16.40 18.61
N GLY A 436 -13.94 -16.77 18.76
CA GLY A 436 -13.50 -17.98 19.46
C GLY A 436 -13.04 -19.08 18.50
N THR A 437 -13.30 -18.92 17.20
CA THR A 437 -12.63 -19.64 16.11
C THR A 437 -11.69 -18.70 15.34
N THR A 438 -10.66 -19.25 14.70
CA THR A 438 -9.71 -18.47 13.89
C THR A 438 -10.47 -17.61 12.88
N ALA A 439 -10.15 -16.32 12.82
CA ALA A 439 -10.71 -15.39 11.85
C ALA A 439 -10.45 -15.85 10.41
N ILE A 440 -11.24 -15.34 9.47
CA ILE A 440 -11.04 -15.53 8.03
C ILE A 440 -10.82 -14.16 7.42
N THR A 441 -9.70 -13.97 6.73
CA THR A 441 -9.40 -12.68 6.07
C THR A 441 -9.65 -12.71 4.57
N GLY A 442 -9.88 -13.91 4.01
CA GLY A 442 -10.15 -14.14 2.60
C GLY A 442 -8.90 -14.06 1.70
N HIS A 443 -7.70 -13.94 2.26
CA HIS A 443 -6.44 -13.76 1.49
C HIS A 443 -5.90 -15.07 0.88
N THR A 444 -6.70 -16.14 0.90
CA THR A 444 -6.54 -17.27 -0.03
C THR A 444 -7.02 -16.91 -1.44
N PHE A 445 -7.83 -15.83 -1.55
CA PHE A 445 -8.51 -15.35 -2.76
C PHE A 445 -9.48 -16.36 -3.40
N MET A 446 -9.88 -17.37 -2.63
CA MET A 446 -10.81 -18.40 -3.06
C MET A 446 -12.23 -18.06 -2.58
N PRO A 447 -13.25 -18.19 -3.44
CA PRO A 447 -14.61 -17.98 -3.01
C PRO A 447 -15.05 -19.09 -2.05
N THR A 448 -15.99 -18.76 -1.15
CA THR A 448 -16.60 -19.70 -0.21
C THR A 448 -18.10 -19.72 -0.40
N VAL A 449 -18.74 -20.85 -0.07
CA VAL A 449 -20.22 -20.95 -0.05
C VAL A 449 -20.87 -19.93 0.90
N ALA A 450 -20.14 -19.54 1.96
CA ALA A 450 -20.57 -18.51 2.90
C ALA A 450 -20.67 -17.12 2.27
N ALA A 451 -19.87 -16.84 1.23
CA ALA A 451 -19.91 -15.58 0.49
C ALA A 451 -21.21 -15.41 -0.31
N CYS A 452 -21.83 -16.52 -0.72
CA CYS A 452 -23.07 -16.52 -1.51
C CYS A 452 -24.31 -16.35 -0.63
N ALA A 453 -24.26 -16.82 0.62
CA ALA A 453 -25.42 -16.93 1.49
C ALA A 453 -26.20 -15.62 1.75
N PRO A 454 -25.56 -14.43 1.81
CA PRO A 454 -26.29 -13.17 1.96
C PRO A 454 -27.29 -12.85 0.84
N CYS A 455 -27.06 -13.38 -0.37
CA CYS A 455 -27.91 -13.14 -1.54
C CYS A 455 -28.71 -14.39 -1.94
N HIS A 456 -28.07 -15.56 -1.93
CA HIS A 456 -28.66 -16.82 -2.43
C HIS A 456 -29.29 -17.69 -1.33
N GLY A 457 -29.24 -17.26 -0.07
CA GLY A 457 -29.73 -18.04 1.06
C GLY A 457 -28.80 -19.17 1.47
N ALA A 458 -29.27 -20.06 2.34
CA ALA A 458 -28.42 -21.12 2.88
C ALA A 458 -28.08 -22.17 1.79
N ILE A 459 -26.83 -22.16 1.34
CA ILE A 459 -26.24 -23.18 0.48
C ILE A 459 -25.14 -23.92 1.23
N SER A 460 -24.93 -25.19 0.88
CA SER A 460 -23.87 -26.05 1.40
C SER A 460 -22.80 -26.36 0.35
N ASP A 461 -23.16 -26.25 -0.93
CA ASP A 461 -22.30 -26.45 -2.09
C ASP A 461 -22.64 -25.41 -3.17
N PHE A 462 -21.69 -25.07 -4.04
CA PHE A 462 -21.96 -24.13 -5.15
C PHE A 462 -23.02 -24.67 -6.12
N SER A 463 -23.13 -26.00 -6.26
CA SER A 463 -24.15 -26.67 -7.07
C SER A 463 -25.57 -26.57 -6.50
N ASP A 464 -25.73 -26.15 -5.24
CA ASP A 464 -27.06 -25.91 -4.65
C ASP A 464 -27.77 -24.71 -5.32
N ILE A 465 -27.02 -23.86 -6.04
CA ILE A 465 -27.58 -22.80 -6.89
C ILE A 465 -27.95 -23.42 -8.24
N LEU A 466 -29.17 -23.94 -8.30
CA LEU A 466 -29.75 -24.49 -9.52
C LEU A 466 -29.92 -23.43 -10.61
N ALA A 467 -29.66 -23.84 -11.85
CA ALA A 467 -30.14 -23.15 -13.02
C ALA A 467 -31.68 -23.17 -13.07
N LEU A 468 -32.25 -22.23 -13.82
CA LEU A 468 -33.71 -22.12 -13.94
C LEU A 468 -34.32 -23.17 -14.88
N ASP A 469 -33.54 -23.65 -15.85
CA ASP A 469 -33.95 -24.60 -16.88
C ASP A 469 -32.73 -25.43 -17.33
N ASP A 470 -32.99 -26.46 -18.12
CA ASP A 470 -32.03 -27.32 -18.81
C ASP A 470 -31.45 -26.57 -20.03
N PHE A 471 -30.27 -25.98 -19.87
CA PHE A 471 -29.64 -25.11 -20.86
C PHE A 471 -28.68 -25.84 -21.79
N ASP A 472 -28.18 -27.01 -21.41
CA ASP A 472 -27.33 -27.86 -22.23
C ASP A 472 -28.09 -28.97 -22.99
N GLY A 473 -29.33 -29.25 -22.60
CA GLY A 473 -30.24 -30.18 -23.25
C GLY A 473 -30.05 -31.64 -22.84
N ASP A 474 -29.42 -31.92 -21.71
CA ASP A 474 -29.16 -33.27 -21.21
C ASP A 474 -30.40 -33.95 -20.59
N GLY A 475 -31.47 -33.18 -20.37
CA GLY A 475 -32.74 -33.62 -19.81
C GLY A 475 -32.86 -33.45 -18.29
N THR A 476 -31.89 -32.79 -17.65
CA THR A 476 -31.87 -32.49 -16.22
C THR A 476 -31.75 -30.98 -15.99
N ILE A 477 -32.27 -30.51 -14.86
CA ILE A 477 -32.04 -29.14 -14.40
C ILE A 477 -31.07 -29.26 -13.23
N GLU A 478 -29.87 -28.74 -13.40
CA GLU A 478 -28.79 -28.88 -12.45
C GLU A 478 -28.19 -27.54 -12.01
N GLY A 479 -27.06 -27.57 -11.29
CA GLY A 479 -26.37 -26.36 -10.87
C GLY A 479 -25.85 -25.60 -12.09
N VAL A 480 -25.85 -24.26 -12.03
CA VAL A 480 -25.44 -23.42 -13.18
C VAL A 480 -24.05 -23.75 -13.75
N GLN A 481 -23.12 -24.19 -12.90
CA GLN A 481 -21.78 -24.58 -13.34
C GLN A 481 -21.77 -25.87 -14.17
N LEU A 482 -22.71 -26.78 -13.91
CA LEU A 482 -22.83 -28.04 -14.64
C LEU A 482 -23.49 -27.82 -16.01
N GLU A 483 -24.56 -27.02 -16.06
CA GLU A 483 -25.17 -26.57 -17.33
C GLU A 483 -24.14 -25.89 -18.26
N VAL A 484 -23.30 -25.02 -17.69
CA VAL A 484 -22.23 -24.35 -18.45
C VAL A 484 -21.15 -25.34 -18.86
N ALA A 485 -20.79 -26.30 -18.01
CA ALA A 485 -19.83 -27.34 -18.35
C ALA A 485 -20.33 -28.22 -19.50
N GLY A 486 -21.60 -28.65 -19.48
CA GLY A 486 -22.22 -29.41 -20.56
C GLY A 486 -22.24 -28.64 -21.88
N LEU A 487 -22.57 -27.35 -21.85
CA LEU A 487 -22.48 -26.48 -23.03
C LEU A 487 -21.04 -26.34 -23.57
N MET A 488 -20.03 -26.25 -22.70
CA MET A 488 -18.63 -26.23 -23.11
C MET A 488 -18.21 -27.55 -23.75
N GLU A 489 -18.63 -28.68 -23.18
CA GLU A 489 -18.37 -30.03 -23.73
C GLU A 489 -19.01 -30.21 -25.11
N ILE A 490 -20.28 -29.82 -25.28
CA ILE A 490 -20.99 -29.85 -26.56
C ILE A 490 -20.24 -29.01 -27.60
N LEU A 491 -19.86 -27.78 -27.24
CA LEU A 491 -19.16 -26.88 -28.16
C LEU A 491 -17.78 -27.44 -28.56
N GLU A 492 -17.02 -27.99 -27.62
CA GLU A 492 -15.73 -28.61 -27.92
C GLU A 492 -15.91 -29.81 -28.86
N GLU A 493 -16.90 -30.68 -28.59
CA GLU A 493 -17.18 -31.84 -29.44
C GLU A 493 -17.59 -31.41 -30.85
N ASP A 494 -18.47 -30.41 -30.97
CA ASP A 494 -18.92 -29.88 -32.26
C ASP A 494 -17.78 -29.24 -33.06
N ILE A 495 -16.83 -28.59 -32.40
CA ILE A 495 -15.62 -28.05 -33.04
C ILE A 495 -14.81 -29.18 -33.68
N TRP A 496 -14.52 -30.23 -32.91
CA TRP A 496 -13.75 -31.37 -33.41
C TRP A 496 -14.50 -32.12 -34.51
N ASN A 497 -15.81 -32.34 -34.34
CA ASN A 497 -16.68 -32.96 -35.33
C ASN A 497 -16.73 -32.16 -36.64
N SER A 498 -16.79 -30.82 -36.56
CA SER A 498 -16.71 -29.94 -37.74
C SER A 498 -15.39 -30.11 -38.50
N MET A 499 -14.26 -30.13 -37.79
CA MET A 499 -12.95 -30.34 -38.42
C MET A 499 -12.85 -31.71 -39.10
N ILE A 500 -13.29 -32.77 -38.42
CA ILE A 500 -13.30 -34.14 -38.94
C ILE A 500 -14.21 -34.26 -40.16
N ALA A 501 -15.39 -33.64 -40.13
CA ALA A 501 -16.33 -33.64 -41.26
C ALA A 501 -15.74 -33.00 -42.52
N ARG A 502 -14.81 -32.05 -42.37
CA ARG A 502 -14.04 -31.45 -43.47
C ARG A 502 -12.83 -32.29 -43.91
N GLY A 503 -12.54 -33.40 -43.23
CA GLY A 503 -11.43 -34.30 -43.52
C GLY A 503 -10.08 -33.88 -42.90
N VAL A 504 -10.11 -33.07 -41.84
CA VAL A 504 -8.91 -32.71 -41.07
C VAL A 504 -8.51 -33.88 -40.16
N ASP A 505 -7.22 -34.22 -40.14
CA ASP A 505 -6.67 -35.15 -39.14
C ASP A 505 -6.39 -34.39 -37.84
N THR A 506 -7.21 -34.65 -36.82
CA THR A 506 -7.15 -34.00 -35.51
C THR A 506 -6.26 -34.75 -34.52
N THR A 507 -5.65 -35.87 -34.93
CA THR A 507 -4.90 -36.75 -34.02
C THR A 507 -3.70 -36.02 -33.40
N GLY A 508 -3.74 -35.84 -32.08
CA GLY A 508 -2.64 -35.24 -31.32
C GLY A 508 -2.54 -33.72 -31.42
N LEU A 509 -3.54 -33.06 -31.99
CA LEU A 509 -3.66 -31.60 -31.91
C LEU A 509 -4.25 -31.20 -30.55
N ASP A 510 -3.74 -30.13 -29.97
CA ASP A 510 -4.42 -29.41 -28.90
C ASP A 510 -5.38 -28.35 -29.49
N LEU A 511 -6.41 -28.00 -28.72
CA LEU A 511 -7.48 -27.11 -29.15
C LEU A 511 -6.96 -25.74 -29.60
N GLU A 512 -6.08 -25.12 -28.80
CA GLU A 512 -5.57 -23.77 -29.06
C GLU A 512 -4.80 -23.70 -30.39
N HIS A 513 -3.87 -24.64 -30.61
CA HIS A 513 -3.11 -24.70 -31.87
C HIS A 513 -4.01 -25.06 -33.06
N ALA A 514 -4.94 -26.00 -32.89
CA ALA A 514 -5.85 -26.41 -33.97
C ALA A 514 -6.74 -25.25 -34.42
N ILE A 515 -7.30 -24.51 -33.48
CA ILE A 515 -8.13 -23.33 -33.75
C ILE A 515 -7.28 -22.19 -34.29
N GLY A 516 -6.10 -21.96 -33.73
CA GLY A 516 -5.19 -20.89 -34.12
C GLY A 516 -4.65 -20.98 -35.56
N ASP A 517 -4.56 -22.18 -36.14
CA ASP A 517 -4.01 -22.39 -37.47
C ASP A 517 -5.07 -22.29 -38.57
N THR A 518 -4.97 -21.26 -39.43
CA THR A 518 -5.91 -21.04 -40.55
C THR A 518 -5.84 -22.10 -41.65
N SER A 519 -4.82 -22.95 -41.68
CA SER A 519 -4.74 -24.10 -42.57
C SER A 519 -5.52 -25.32 -42.04
N VAL A 520 -5.81 -25.33 -40.74
CA VAL A 520 -6.54 -26.41 -40.04
C VAL A 520 -7.99 -25.99 -39.81
N SER A 521 -8.21 -24.80 -39.24
CA SER A 521 -9.51 -24.29 -38.83
C SER A 521 -10.17 -23.39 -39.89
N SER A 522 -11.50 -23.38 -39.90
CA SER A 522 -12.31 -22.41 -40.63
C SER A 522 -12.55 -21.15 -39.81
N PHE A 523 -12.99 -20.08 -40.47
CA PHE A 523 -13.41 -18.84 -39.79
C PHE A 523 -14.49 -19.09 -38.74
N VAL A 524 -15.46 -19.96 -39.05
CA VAL A 524 -16.58 -20.28 -38.15
C VAL A 524 -16.09 -21.03 -36.91
N GLU A 525 -15.24 -22.04 -37.09
CA GLU A 525 -14.61 -22.78 -36.00
C GLU A 525 -13.77 -21.87 -35.11
N ARG A 526 -13.05 -20.88 -35.68
CA ARG A 526 -12.30 -19.91 -34.90
C ARG A 526 -13.17 -18.99 -34.07
N GLY A 527 -14.30 -18.53 -34.61
CA GLY A 527 -15.24 -17.69 -33.87
C GLY A 527 -15.81 -18.43 -32.65
N ALA A 528 -16.25 -19.67 -32.85
CA ALA A 528 -16.80 -20.50 -31.79
C ALA A 528 -15.71 -20.97 -30.79
N GLY A 529 -14.54 -21.37 -31.31
CA GLY A 529 -13.40 -21.81 -30.51
C GLY A 529 -12.76 -20.71 -29.66
N PHE A 530 -12.78 -19.45 -30.12
CA PHE A 530 -12.35 -18.32 -29.28
C PHE A 530 -13.20 -18.24 -28.02
N ASN A 531 -14.52 -18.32 -28.18
CA ASN A 531 -15.43 -18.27 -27.03
C ASN A 531 -15.21 -19.45 -26.09
N LEU A 532 -15.00 -20.66 -26.60
CA LEU A 532 -14.67 -21.80 -25.74
C LEU A 532 -13.38 -21.55 -24.92
N ILE A 533 -12.29 -21.13 -25.57
CA ILE A 533 -11.01 -20.83 -24.89
C ILE A 533 -11.20 -19.67 -23.89
N TYR A 534 -11.98 -18.67 -24.25
CA TYR A 534 -12.32 -17.54 -23.39
C TYR A 534 -13.02 -17.97 -22.08
N LEU A 535 -13.94 -18.94 -22.15
CA LEU A 535 -14.56 -19.51 -20.94
C LEU A 535 -13.65 -20.51 -20.20
N ILE A 536 -12.81 -21.26 -20.89
CA ILE A 536 -11.82 -22.14 -20.24
C ILE A 536 -10.87 -21.30 -19.36
N GLU A 537 -10.39 -20.16 -19.87
CA GLU A 537 -9.46 -19.29 -19.14
C GLU A 537 -10.13 -18.47 -18.03
N ASP A 538 -11.45 -18.32 -18.04
CA ASP A 538 -12.22 -17.72 -16.96
C ASP A 538 -12.15 -18.53 -15.66
N GLY A 539 -12.37 -19.84 -15.80
CA GLY A 539 -12.38 -20.80 -14.70
C GLY A 539 -13.56 -20.70 -13.72
N SER A 540 -14.52 -19.78 -13.91
CA SER A 540 -15.67 -19.65 -12.99
C SER A 540 -16.82 -20.62 -13.30
N HIS A 541 -16.77 -21.28 -14.46
CA HIS A 541 -17.88 -22.09 -14.99
C HIS A 541 -19.19 -21.29 -15.05
N GLY A 542 -19.11 -20.05 -15.55
CA GLY A 542 -20.26 -19.18 -15.76
C GLY A 542 -20.69 -18.35 -14.55
N ILE A 543 -20.15 -18.59 -13.35
CA ILE A 543 -20.54 -17.83 -12.17
C ILE A 543 -20.30 -16.33 -12.35
N HIS A 544 -19.23 -15.88 -13.00
CA HIS A 544 -18.99 -14.44 -13.17
C HIS A 544 -20.12 -13.71 -13.91
N ASN A 545 -20.77 -14.35 -14.88
CA ASN A 545 -21.94 -13.80 -15.57
C ASN A 545 -22.77 -14.91 -16.26
N PRO A 546 -23.65 -15.62 -15.54
CA PRO A 546 -24.27 -16.85 -16.05
C PRO A 546 -25.13 -16.61 -17.28
N ASP A 547 -25.92 -15.53 -17.28
CA ASP A 547 -26.78 -15.17 -18.41
C ASP A 547 -25.95 -14.94 -19.70
N TYR A 548 -24.84 -14.20 -19.60
CA TYR A 548 -23.97 -13.92 -20.75
C TYR A 548 -23.24 -15.17 -21.25
N VAL A 549 -22.74 -16.00 -20.32
CA VAL A 549 -21.97 -17.20 -20.68
C VAL A 549 -22.84 -18.23 -21.40
N VAL A 550 -24.05 -18.50 -20.90
CA VAL A 550 -24.97 -19.42 -21.58
C VAL A 550 -25.37 -18.89 -22.96
N GLN A 551 -25.69 -17.59 -23.08
CA GLN A 551 -25.95 -16.97 -24.38
C GLN A 551 -24.76 -17.15 -25.33
N LEU A 552 -23.53 -16.88 -24.88
CA LEU A 552 -22.33 -16.93 -25.71
C LEU A 552 -22.07 -18.35 -26.21
N LEU A 553 -22.22 -19.36 -25.34
CA LEU A 553 -22.04 -20.77 -25.72
C LEU A 553 -23.14 -21.25 -26.67
N GLN A 554 -24.42 -21.00 -26.36
CA GLN A 554 -25.54 -21.41 -27.21
C GLN A 554 -25.47 -20.74 -28.60
N GLN A 555 -25.11 -19.46 -28.67
CA GLN A 555 -24.91 -18.78 -29.96
C GLN A 555 -23.68 -19.31 -30.69
N SER A 556 -22.59 -19.66 -30.00
CA SER A 556 -21.41 -20.27 -30.62
C SER A 556 -21.71 -21.64 -31.22
N ILE A 557 -22.48 -22.49 -30.52
CA ILE A 557 -22.93 -23.79 -31.03
C ILE A 557 -23.84 -23.59 -32.25
N GLN A 558 -24.80 -22.67 -32.17
CA GLN A 558 -25.70 -22.36 -33.28
C GLN A 558 -24.94 -21.83 -34.50
N TYR A 559 -23.92 -21.00 -34.29
CA TYR A 559 -23.07 -20.46 -35.33
C TYR A 559 -22.26 -21.55 -36.04
N LEU A 560 -21.74 -22.51 -35.27
CA LEU A 560 -20.92 -23.60 -35.78
C LEU A 560 -21.72 -24.67 -36.52
N THR A 561 -22.83 -25.12 -35.92
CA THR A 561 -23.61 -26.25 -36.43
C THR A 561 -24.74 -25.84 -37.37
N GLY A 562 -25.16 -24.57 -37.32
CA GLY A 562 -26.35 -24.07 -37.99
C GLY A 562 -27.66 -24.42 -37.28
N ALA A 563 -27.62 -25.03 -36.09
CA ALA A 563 -28.78 -25.43 -35.30
C ALA A 563 -28.60 -25.07 -33.81
N PRO A 564 -29.68 -24.70 -33.09
CA PRO A 564 -29.58 -24.49 -31.65
C PRO A 564 -29.20 -25.79 -30.92
N VAL A 565 -28.74 -25.65 -29.68
CA VAL A 565 -28.45 -26.79 -28.80
C VAL A 565 -29.67 -27.72 -28.72
N PRO A 566 -29.53 -29.01 -29.05
CA PRO A 566 -30.66 -29.93 -29.08
C PRO A 566 -31.31 -30.10 -27.71
N ASN A 567 -32.64 -30.07 -27.65
CA ASN A 567 -33.47 -30.25 -26.43
C ASN A 567 -33.30 -29.19 -25.33
N ALA A 568 -32.30 -28.32 -25.42
CA ALA A 568 -32.07 -27.24 -24.47
C ALA A 568 -33.12 -26.12 -24.54
N VAL A 569 -33.33 -25.46 -23.40
CA VAL A 569 -33.96 -24.15 -23.33
C VAL A 569 -32.96 -23.10 -23.83
N ILE A 570 -33.35 -22.34 -24.85
CA ILE A 570 -32.48 -21.31 -25.44
C ILE A 570 -32.73 -19.96 -24.77
N VAL A 571 -31.67 -19.33 -24.27
CA VAL A 571 -31.75 -18.00 -23.64
C VAL A 571 -31.96 -16.93 -24.70
N ARG A 572 -33.09 -16.20 -24.62
CA ARG A 572 -33.45 -15.05 -25.46
C ARG A 572 -33.86 -13.86 -24.60
N GLU A 573 -33.73 -12.65 -25.16
CA GLU A 573 -33.81 -11.33 -24.47
C GLU A 573 -34.93 -11.15 -23.44
N GLU A 574 -36.13 -11.69 -23.68
CA GLU A 574 -37.33 -11.20 -22.99
C GLU A 574 -37.86 -12.12 -21.87
N GLU A 575 -37.36 -13.36 -21.74
CA GLU A 575 -38.06 -14.37 -20.91
C GLU A 575 -37.18 -15.22 -19.98
N ASN A 576 -35.88 -15.39 -20.24
CA ASN A 576 -35.08 -16.40 -19.53
C ASN A 576 -33.85 -15.78 -18.85
N ALA A 577 -33.88 -15.73 -17.50
CA ALA A 577 -32.66 -15.63 -16.70
C ALA A 577 -32.10 -17.05 -16.54
N VAL A 578 -30.78 -17.21 -16.52
CA VAL A 578 -30.14 -18.53 -16.30
C VAL A 578 -30.25 -18.94 -14.84
N THR A 579 -30.28 -17.96 -13.94
CA THR A 579 -30.48 -18.16 -12.50
C THR A 579 -31.56 -17.23 -11.97
N ALA A 580 -32.22 -17.62 -10.87
CA ALA A 580 -33.14 -16.71 -10.20
C ALA A 580 -32.39 -15.43 -9.78
N LYS A 581 -32.97 -14.26 -10.08
CA LYS A 581 -32.43 -12.96 -9.66
C LYS A 581 -32.88 -12.71 -8.22
N TRP A 582 -31.93 -12.65 -7.29
CA TRP A 582 -32.16 -12.50 -5.85
C TRP A 582 -31.95 -11.07 -5.36
#